data_AF-A0A7D9M884-F1
#
_entry.id   AF-A0A7D9M884-F1
#
_cell.length_a   1.000
_cell.length_b   1.000
_cell.length_c   1.000
_cell.angle_alpha   90.00
_cell.angle_beta   90.00
_cell.angle_gamma   90.00
#
_symmetry.space_group_name_H-M   'P 1'
#
loop_
_entity.id
_entity.type
_entity.pdbx_description
1 polymer ?
#
loop_
_entity_poly.entity_id
_entity_poly.type
_entity_poly.pdbx_seq_one_letter_code
_entity_poly.pdbx_strand_id
1 'polypeptide(L)'
;REQVIRKILVRYCILDDDPAYSEKETFLLDNLAVPVVWIHEAKVIRARMENRPKDEAYHLLKSGHFNLSHEVILNRLASSAIINEEYESIKELLVEIAPRENSSQVNHWNTGGQIYLDYIKLWEKFNDIK
;
A
#
# COMPACT_ATOMS: atom_id res chain seq x y z
N ARG A 1 -24.10 -4.49 12.82
CA ARG A 1 -24.26 -3.26 12.00
C ARG A 1 -22.97 -2.93 11.26
N GLU A 2 -21.86 -2.82 11.98
CA GLU A 2 -20.52 -2.57 11.40
C GLU A 2 -20.10 -3.54 10.28
N GLN A 3 -20.25 -4.84 10.51
CA GLN A 3 -19.92 -5.88 9.51
C GLN A 3 -20.71 -5.74 8.21
N VAL A 4 -21.94 -5.21 8.27
CA VAL A 4 -22.77 -4.99 7.07
C VAL A 4 -22.22 -3.80 6.27
N ILE A 5 -21.83 -2.73 6.96
CA ILE A 5 -21.19 -1.56 6.33
C ILE A 5 -19.90 -1.99 5.65
N ARG A 6 -19.02 -2.72 6.34
CA ARG A 6 -17.77 -3.24 5.75
C ARG A 6 -18.02 -4.12 4.53
N LYS A 7 -19.02 -5.01 4.57
CA LYS A 7 -19.40 -5.84 3.40
C LYS A 7 -19.90 -5.01 2.21
N ILE A 8 -20.67 -3.95 2.47
CA ILE A 8 -21.16 -3.04 1.43
C ILE A 8 -19.98 -2.27 0.83
N LEU A 9 -19.09 -1.73 1.66
CA LEU A 9 -17.87 -1.03 1.20
C LEU A 9 -17.03 -1.94 0.29
N VAL A 10 -16.75 -3.17 0.71
CA VAL A 10 -16.02 -4.14 -0.13
C VAL A 10 -16.73 -4.37 -1.45
N ARG A 11 -18.07 -4.53 -1.45
CA ARG A 11 -18.84 -4.83 -2.66
C ARG A 11 -18.83 -3.70 -3.68
N TYR A 12 -18.86 -2.45 -3.23
CA TYR A 12 -19.00 -1.28 -4.11
C TYR A 12 -17.72 -0.46 -4.26
N CYS A 13 -16.63 -0.81 -3.57
CA CYS A 13 -15.37 -0.13 -3.75
C CYS A 13 -14.74 -0.41 -5.12
N ILE A 14 -14.10 0.62 -5.65
CA ILE A 14 -13.38 0.63 -6.92
C ILE A 14 -11.94 1.09 -6.62
N LEU A 15 -10.97 0.54 -7.34
CA LEU A 15 -9.54 0.90 -7.21
C LEU A 15 -9.13 2.01 -8.17
N ASP A 16 -9.73 2.03 -9.35
CA ASP A 16 -9.45 3.02 -10.39
C ASP A 16 -9.94 4.41 -9.98
N ASP A 17 -9.23 5.43 -10.45
CA ASP A 17 -9.49 6.83 -10.13
C ASP A 17 -10.67 7.35 -10.96
N ASP A 18 -11.89 6.94 -10.58
CA ASP A 18 -13.14 7.37 -11.19
C ASP A 18 -13.68 8.63 -10.47
N PRO A 19 -13.87 9.76 -11.17
CA PRO A 19 -14.33 11.01 -10.56
C PRO A 19 -15.69 10.89 -9.86
N ALA A 20 -16.60 10.08 -10.41
CA ALA A 20 -17.93 9.85 -9.82
C ALA A 20 -17.87 8.92 -8.61
N TYR A 21 -16.84 8.07 -8.51
CA TYR A 21 -16.57 7.29 -7.31
C TYR A 21 -15.89 8.13 -6.22
N SER A 22 -15.00 9.05 -6.59
CA SER A 22 -14.35 9.99 -5.65
C SER A 22 -15.38 10.87 -4.92
N GLU A 23 -16.42 11.33 -5.60
CA GLU A 23 -17.54 12.07 -4.98
C GLU A 23 -18.30 11.19 -3.97
N LYS A 24 -18.48 9.89 -4.27
CA LYS A 24 -19.09 8.94 -3.33
C LYS A 24 -18.21 8.66 -2.11
N GLU A 25 -16.90 8.58 -2.28
CA GLU A 25 -15.98 8.43 -1.15
C GLU A 25 -16.00 9.65 -0.25
N THR A 26 -16.00 10.85 -0.83
CA THR A 26 -16.13 12.11 -0.08
C THR A 26 -17.44 12.13 0.71
N PHE A 27 -18.56 11.72 0.10
CA PHE A 27 -19.84 11.60 0.81
C PHE A 27 -19.80 10.58 1.96
N LEU A 28 -19.12 9.43 1.79
CA LEU A 28 -18.97 8.43 2.85
C LEU A 28 -18.18 8.98 4.05
N LEU A 29 -17.15 9.78 3.78
CA LEU A 29 -16.30 10.40 4.80
C LEU A 29 -17.04 11.56 5.50
N ASP A 30 -17.56 12.52 4.74
CA ASP A 30 -18.04 13.79 5.27
C ASP A 30 -19.49 13.71 5.79
N ASN A 31 -20.36 12.99 5.09
CA ASN A 31 -21.79 12.94 5.42
C ASN A 31 -22.16 11.73 6.27
N LEU A 32 -21.51 10.59 6.05
CA LEU A 32 -21.78 9.35 6.82
C LEU A 32 -20.77 9.09 7.94
N ALA A 33 -19.71 9.90 8.04
CA ALA A 33 -18.65 9.75 9.05
C ALA A 33 -18.06 8.32 9.09
N VAL A 34 -17.95 7.67 7.93
CA VAL A 34 -17.33 6.36 7.81
C VAL A 34 -15.82 6.52 8.04
N PRO A 35 -15.19 5.71 8.90
CA PRO A 35 -13.74 5.77 9.10
C PRO A 35 -12.98 5.52 7.79
N VAL A 36 -12.05 6.42 7.44
CA VAL A 36 -11.21 6.30 6.24
C VAL A 36 -10.45 4.97 6.17
N VAL A 37 -10.06 4.44 7.34
CA VAL A 37 -9.41 3.14 7.47
C VAL A 37 -10.28 2.02 6.89
N TRP A 38 -11.60 2.04 7.07
CA TRP A 38 -12.49 1.01 6.53
C TRP A 38 -12.62 1.08 5.02
N ILE A 39 -12.51 2.28 4.44
CA ILE A 39 -12.50 2.47 2.99
C ILE A 39 -11.23 1.83 2.42
N HIS A 40 -10.07 2.13 3.02
CA HIS A 40 -8.81 1.51 2.62
C HIS A 40 -8.78 0.00 2.84
N GLU A 41 -9.29 -0.52 3.96
CA GLU A 41 -9.43 -1.97 4.20
C GLU A 41 -10.31 -2.63 3.13
N ALA A 42 -11.40 -1.99 2.71
CA ALA A 42 -12.24 -2.48 1.63
C ALA A 42 -11.48 -2.52 0.29
N LYS A 43 -10.69 -1.48 -0.02
CA LYS A 43 -9.83 -1.44 -1.21
C LYS A 43 -8.73 -2.49 -1.18
N VAL A 44 -8.15 -2.81 -0.01
CA VAL A 44 -7.20 -3.93 0.13
C VAL A 44 -7.85 -5.25 -0.32
N ILE A 45 -9.07 -5.53 0.13
CA ILE A 45 -9.79 -6.75 -0.24
C ILE A 45 -10.05 -6.76 -1.75
N ARG A 46 -10.46 -5.63 -2.34
CA ARG A 46 -10.66 -5.50 -3.79
C ARG A 46 -9.37 -5.74 -4.58
N ALA A 47 -8.26 -5.13 -4.16
CA ALA A 47 -6.95 -5.29 -4.79
C ALA A 47 -6.47 -6.74 -4.78
N ARG A 48 -6.74 -7.48 -3.69
CA ARG A 48 -6.49 -8.93 -3.63
C ARG A 48 -7.33 -9.70 -4.64
N MET A 49 -8.62 -9.38 -4.78
CA MET A 49 -9.52 -10.06 -5.72
C MET A 49 -9.15 -9.77 -7.18
N GLU A 50 -8.67 -8.56 -7.48
CA GLU A 50 -8.21 -8.15 -8.81
C GLU A 50 -6.74 -8.49 -9.09
N ASN A 51 -6.06 -9.13 -8.14
CA ASN A 51 -4.65 -9.51 -8.23
C ASN A 51 -3.71 -8.33 -8.50
N ARG A 52 -3.98 -7.16 -7.89
CA ARG A 52 -3.16 -5.93 -8.00
C ARG A 52 -2.32 -5.72 -6.73
N PRO A 53 -1.12 -6.32 -6.62
CA PRO A 53 -0.31 -6.27 -5.39
C PRO A 53 0.20 -4.86 -5.04
N LYS A 54 0.37 -3.98 -6.04
CA LYS A 54 0.82 -2.59 -5.79
C LYS A 54 -0.25 -1.80 -5.04
N ASP A 55 -1.50 -1.86 -5.54
CA ASP A 55 -2.65 -1.22 -4.90
C ASP A 55 -2.95 -1.83 -3.53
N GLU A 56 -2.76 -3.15 -3.40
CA GLU A 56 -2.89 -3.87 -2.13
C GLU A 56 -1.92 -3.30 -1.08
N ALA A 57 -0.62 -3.21 -1.40
CA ALA A 57 0.39 -2.67 -0.51
C ALA A 57 0.10 -1.19 -0.17
N TYR A 58 -0.23 -0.38 -1.17
CA TYR A 58 -0.58 1.03 -0.96
C TYR A 58 -1.74 1.23 0.02
N HIS A 59 -2.85 0.51 -0.16
CA HIS A 59 -3.99 0.63 0.74
C HIS A 59 -3.75 0.00 2.12
N LEU A 60 -2.87 -1.00 2.24
CA LEU A 60 -2.42 -1.51 3.54
C LEU A 60 -1.64 -0.44 4.32
N LEU A 61 -0.81 0.37 3.65
CA LEU A 61 -0.12 1.51 4.29
C LEU A 61 -1.12 2.54 4.80
N LYS A 62 -2.08 2.94 3.95
CA LYS A 62 -3.09 3.96 4.33
C LYS A 62 -4.07 3.49 5.41
N SER A 63 -4.23 2.18 5.60
CA SER A 63 -5.01 1.61 6.70
C SER A 63 -4.17 1.29 7.95
N GLY A 64 -2.86 1.57 7.94
CA GLY A 64 -1.96 1.39 9.08
C GLY A 64 -1.46 -0.05 9.26
N HIS A 65 -1.74 -0.95 8.31
CA HIS A 65 -1.32 -2.35 8.35
C HIS A 65 0.10 -2.54 7.78
N PHE A 66 1.08 -1.88 8.40
CA PHE A 66 2.46 -1.81 7.89
C PHE A 66 3.14 -3.17 7.73
N ASN A 67 2.94 -4.10 8.66
CA ASN A 67 3.55 -5.44 8.58
C ASN A 67 3.01 -6.23 7.37
N LEU A 68 1.69 -6.20 7.15
CA LEU A 68 1.07 -6.84 6.00
C LEU A 68 1.50 -6.18 4.68
N SER A 69 1.59 -4.84 4.66
CA SER A 69 2.10 -4.13 3.48
C SER A 69 3.54 -4.57 3.16
N HIS A 70 4.39 -4.65 4.19
CA HIS A 70 5.78 -5.07 4.04
C HIS A 70 5.89 -6.49 3.49
N GLU A 71 5.09 -7.44 3.99
CA GLU A 71 5.02 -8.81 3.47
C GLU A 71 4.60 -8.87 2.00
N VAL A 72 3.59 -8.08 1.60
CA VAL A 72 3.14 -8.01 0.20
C VAL A 72 4.26 -7.47 -0.70
N ILE A 73 4.95 -6.42 -0.26
CA ILE A 73 6.07 -5.83 -1.00
C ILE A 73 7.16 -6.88 -1.21
N LEU A 74 7.61 -7.56 -0.15
CA LEU A 74 8.70 -8.53 -0.26
C LEU A 74 8.32 -9.75 -1.10
N ASN A 75 7.13 -10.30 -0.89
CA ASN A 75 6.74 -11.57 -1.49
C ASN A 75 6.22 -11.43 -2.92
N ARG A 76 5.62 -10.29 -3.28
CA ARG A 76 4.90 -10.12 -4.55
C ARG A 76 5.48 -9.05 -5.46
N LEU A 77 6.07 -7.98 -4.90
CA LEU A 77 6.55 -6.84 -5.69
C LEU A 77 8.07 -6.89 -5.89
N ALA A 78 8.83 -7.21 -4.84
CA ALA A 78 10.28 -7.05 -4.80
C ALA A 78 11.01 -7.78 -5.93
N SER A 79 10.65 -9.03 -6.20
CA SER A 79 11.24 -9.80 -7.30
C SER A 79 10.94 -9.18 -8.66
N SER A 80 9.68 -8.79 -8.92
CA SER A 80 9.28 -8.17 -10.19
C SER A 80 9.98 -6.84 -10.42
N ALA A 81 10.07 -5.99 -9.40
CA ALA A 81 10.72 -4.68 -9.56
C ALA A 81 12.22 -4.80 -9.74
N ILE A 82 12.89 -5.78 -9.12
CA ILE A 82 14.30 -6.04 -9.39
C ILE A 82 14.51 -6.49 -10.83
N ILE A 83 13.70 -7.44 -11.32
CA ILE A 83 13.84 -7.99 -12.67
C ILE A 83 13.54 -6.93 -13.74
N ASN A 84 12.52 -6.10 -13.52
CA ASN A 84 12.09 -5.07 -14.47
C ASN A 84 12.82 -3.72 -14.28
N GLU A 85 13.70 -3.62 -13.28
CA GLU A 85 14.36 -2.37 -12.86
C GLU A 85 13.39 -1.22 -12.50
N GLU A 86 12.15 -1.57 -12.11
CA GLU A 86 11.09 -0.62 -11.73
C GLU A 86 11.16 -0.26 -10.24
N TYR A 87 12.32 0.24 -9.81
CA TYR A 87 12.61 0.48 -8.39
C TYR A 87 11.74 1.56 -7.73
N GLU A 88 11.30 2.58 -8.49
CA GLU A 88 10.52 3.70 -7.96
C GLU A 88 9.21 3.23 -7.32
N SER A 89 8.55 2.26 -7.95
CA SER A 89 7.25 1.73 -7.52
C SER A 89 7.28 1.13 -6.11
N ILE A 90 8.40 0.51 -5.73
CA ILE A 90 8.59 -0.10 -4.42
C ILE A 90 9.22 0.89 -3.43
N LYS A 91 10.09 1.77 -3.93
CA LYS A 91 10.71 2.81 -3.12
C LYS A 91 9.67 3.70 -2.48
N GLU A 92 8.68 4.17 -3.23
CA GLU A 92 7.56 4.98 -2.70
C GLU A 92 6.91 4.31 -1.47
N LEU A 93 6.61 3.01 -1.58
CA LEU A 93 5.98 2.24 -0.51
C LEU A 93 6.92 2.02 0.69
N LEU A 94 8.20 1.67 0.43
CA LEU A 94 9.19 1.42 1.47
C LEU A 94 9.56 2.69 2.24
N VAL A 95 9.57 3.85 1.57
CA VAL A 95 9.83 5.14 2.22
C VAL A 95 8.72 5.51 3.20
N GLU A 96 7.45 5.17 2.93
CA GLU A 96 6.37 5.39 3.89
C GLU A 96 6.49 4.51 5.15
N ILE A 97 7.08 3.31 5.04
CA ILE A 97 7.31 2.40 6.18
C ILE A 97 8.59 2.76 6.95
N ALA A 98 9.58 3.36 6.28
CA ALA A 98 10.91 3.63 6.84
C ALA A 98 10.95 4.44 8.16
N PRO A 99 10.05 5.41 8.44
CA PRO A 99 10.03 6.12 9.71
C PRO A 99 9.97 5.16 10.91
N ARG A 100 10.64 5.53 12.01
CA ARG A 100 10.78 4.66 13.20
C ARG A 100 9.42 4.28 13.81
N GLU A 101 8.45 5.19 13.72
CA GLU A 101 7.08 5.00 14.21
C GLU A 101 6.37 3.83 13.51
N ASN A 102 6.65 3.63 12.21
CA ASN A 102 6.01 2.60 11.39
C ASN A 102 6.88 1.33 11.36
N SER A 103 8.17 1.46 11.07
CA SER A 103 9.11 0.33 10.98
C SER A 103 9.28 -0.47 12.27
N SER A 104 9.07 0.14 13.44
CA SER A 104 9.07 -0.59 14.72
C SER A 104 7.90 -1.58 14.88
N GLN A 105 6.83 -1.39 14.11
CA GLN A 105 5.66 -2.27 14.08
C GLN A 105 5.78 -3.38 13.02
N VAL A 106 6.87 -3.35 12.24
CA VAL A 106 7.10 -4.27 11.12
C VAL A 106 8.12 -5.33 11.51
N ASN A 107 7.75 -6.58 11.34
CA ASN A 107 8.63 -7.69 11.64
C ASN A 107 9.79 -7.72 10.66
N HIS A 108 11.01 -7.88 11.18
CA HIS A 108 12.21 -8.06 10.36
C HIS A 108 12.43 -6.93 9.33
N TRP A 109 11.98 -5.70 9.63
CA TRP A 109 12.15 -4.56 8.75
C TRP A 109 13.61 -4.37 8.30
N ASN A 110 14.54 -4.46 9.26
CA ASN A 110 15.98 -4.29 9.06
C ASN A 110 16.61 -5.34 8.15
N THR A 111 16.08 -6.57 8.13
CA THR A 111 16.56 -7.66 7.27
C THR A 111 15.73 -7.85 6.01
N GLY A 112 14.70 -7.02 5.83
CA GLY A 112 13.79 -7.06 4.69
C GLY A 112 13.73 -5.71 3.99
N GLY A 113 12.71 -4.93 4.31
CA GLY A 113 12.37 -3.72 3.55
C GLY A 113 13.46 -2.65 3.58
N GLN A 114 14.20 -2.57 4.68
CA GLN A 114 15.35 -1.68 4.77
C GLN A 114 16.47 -2.05 3.78
N ILE A 115 16.75 -3.35 3.60
CA ILE A 115 17.78 -3.80 2.65
C ILE A 115 17.42 -3.40 1.23
N TYR A 116 16.16 -3.58 0.83
CA TYR A 116 15.69 -3.15 -0.49
C TYR A 116 15.80 -1.64 -0.66
N LEU A 117 15.39 -0.87 0.35
CA LEU A 117 15.48 0.59 0.29
C LEU A 117 16.94 1.09 0.18
N ASP A 118 17.86 0.48 0.92
CA ASP A 118 19.28 0.82 0.89
C ASP A 118 19.91 0.43 -0.45
N TYR A 119 19.54 -0.73 -1.02
CA TYR A 119 19.94 -1.13 -2.35
C TYR A 119 19.48 -0.13 -3.42
N ILE A 120 18.21 0.25 -3.42
CA ILE A 120 17.65 1.21 -4.39
C ILE A 120 18.38 2.55 -4.30
N LYS A 121 18.59 3.09 -3.10
CA LYS A 121 19.33 4.34 -2.90
C LYS A 121 20.78 4.27 -3.39
N LEU A 122 21.45 3.13 -3.20
CA LEU A 122 22.80 2.93 -3.71
C LEU A 122 22.82 2.87 -5.23
N TRP A 123 21.86 2.17 -5.83
CA TRP A 123 21.71 2.08 -7.28
C TRP A 123 21.45 3.47 -7.90
N GLU A 124 20.57 4.27 -7.31
CA GLU A 124 20.30 5.64 -7.76
C GLU A 124 21.55 6.52 -7.70
N LYS A 125 22.29 6.48 -6.59
CA LYS A 125 23.56 7.20 -6.46
C LYS A 125 24.58 6.76 -7.49
N PHE A 126 24.65 5.46 -7.78
CA PHE A 126 25.57 4.96 -8.80
C PHE A 126 25.19 5.44 -10.21
N ASN A 127 23.89 5.54 -10.50
CA ASN A 127 23.40 6.02 -11.78
C ASN A 127 23.57 7.54 -11.95
N ASP A 128 23.50 8.31 -10.86
CA ASP A 128 23.70 9.77 -10.87
C ASP A 128 25.18 10.17 -11.13
N ILE A 129 26.13 9.28 -10.82
CA ILE A 129 27.57 9.48 -11.04
C ILE A 129 28.00 9.16 -12.49
N LYS A 130 27.13 8.49 -13.26
CA LYS A 130 27.42 7.97 -14.60
C LYS A 130 27.14 8.98 -15.69
#